data_AF-A0A6M1RYY2-F1
#
_entry.id   AF-A0A6M1RYY2-F1
#
_cell.length_a   1.000
_cell.length_b   1.000
_cell.length_c   1.000
_cell.angle_alpha   90.00
_cell.angle_beta   90.00
_cell.angle_gamma   90.00
#
_symmetry.space_group_name_H-M   'P 1'
#
loop_
_entity.id
_entity.type
_entity.pdbx_description
1 polymer ?
#
loop_
_entity_poly.entity_id
_entity_poly.type
_entity_poly.pdbx_seq_one_letter_code
_entity_poly.pdbx_strand_id
1 'polypeptide(L)'
;MSITLYSLCGADVARPFSPHCWKTVMALRHKGLSFSERPLAFTAIPVAESGFSKTVPILRDGDRLVSDSFQIALYLEDAYPDAPTLFGGEGGQAMARFVEAYSQTTIHPVVTRIALKNIHDMLAPVDQAYFRETREKFLGKTLEEVETARETAISTLPDALKPLRHMLKTQPFIGGDGPLFSDYIVFGALQWLRITTGSVHLADDDPVKDWFERCLDLHGSEARAVA
;
A
#
# COMPACT_ATOMS: atom_id res chain seq x y z
N MET A 1 10.25 22.21 -8.77
CA MET A 1 10.10 21.04 -9.68
C MET A 1 8.82 20.33 -9.29
N SER A 2 8.05 19.82 -10.25
CA SER A 2 6.73 19.22 -9.97
C SER A 2 6.81 17.69 -9.94
N ILE A 3 6.58 17.10 -8.78
CA ILE A 3 6.41 15.65 -8.65
C ILE A 3 4.96 15.29 -8.98
N THR A 4 4.77 14.29 -9.82
CA THR A 4 3.45 13.68 -10.09
C THR A 4 3.49 12.21 -9.72
N LEU A 5 2.53 11.76 -8.92
CA LEU A 5 2.32 10.36 -8.57
C LEU A 5 1.09 9.84 -9.30
N TYR A 6 1.27 8.87 -10.20
CA TYR A 6 0.15 8.10 -10.74
C TYR A 6 -0.19 6.96 -9.79
N SER A 7 -1.44 6.95 -9.31
CA SER A 7 -1.94 5.97 -8.34
C SER A 7 -3.13 5.18 -8.90
N LEU A 8 -3.80 4.38 -8.06
CA LEU A 8 -4.94 3.55 -8.44
C LEU A 8 -6.16 3.88 -7.58
N CYS A 9 -7.29 4.16 -8.22
CA CYS A 9 -8.60 4.33 -7.59
C CYS A 9 -9.65 3.38 -8.19
N GLY A 10 -10.82 3.34 -7.56
CA GLY A 10 -11.99 2.65 -8.08
C GLY A 10 -12.82 3.57 -8.97
N ALA A 11 -14.13 3.37 -8.96
CA ALA A 11 -15.08 4.32 -9.58
C ALA A 11 -15.00 5.71 -8.94
N ASP A 12 -14.66 5.78 -7.66
CA ASP A 12 -14.43 7.03 -6.93
C ASP A 12 -12.94 7.41 -6.97
N VAL A 13 -12.63 8.47 -7.71
CA VAL A 13 -11.26 9.00 -7.86
C VAL A 13 -10.70 9.60 -6.56
N ALA A 14 -11.56 9.97 -5.61
CA ALA A 14 -11.13 10.49 -4.32
C ALA A 14 -10.68 9.39 -3.35
N ARG A 15 -10.82 8.11 -3.71
CA ARG A 15 -10.50 6.95 -2.87
C ARG A 15 -9.40 6.07 -3.48
N PRO A 16 -8.15 6.57 -3.60
CA PRO A 16 -7.04 5.75 -4.06
C PRO A 16 -6.74 4.65 -3.03
N PHE A 17 -6.70 3.39 -3.47
CA PHE A 17 -6.69 2.25 -2.56
C PHE A 17 -5.46 1.35 -2.70
N SER A 18 -4.61 1.53 -3.72
CA SER A 18 -3.48 0.61 -3.96
C SER A 18 -2.50 0.58 -2.78
N PRO A 19 -2.16 -0.61 -2.25
CA PRO A 19 -1.21 -0.74 -1.15
C PRO A 19 0.17 -0.22 -1.56
N HIS A 20 0.57 -0.42 -2.82
CA HIS A 20 1.87 0.04 -3.32
C HIS A 20 1.91 1.56 -3.52
N CYS A 21 0.80 2.18 -3.93
CA CYS A 21 0.72 3.63 -4.06
C CYS A 21 0.79 4.32 -2.68
N TRP A 22 0.14 3.75 -1.67
CA TRP A 22 0.23 4.25 -0.30
C TRP A 22 1.65 4.23 0.25
N LYS A 23 2.49 3.23 -0.10
CA LYS A 23 3.92 3.26 0.24
C LYS A 23 4.61 4.53 -0.30
N THR A 24 4.32 4.88 -1.55
CA THR A 24 4.90 6.06 -2.21
C THR A 24 4.33 7.37 -1.67
N VAL A 25 3.02 7.45 -1.41
CA VAL A 25 2.40 8.61 -0.75
C VAL A 25 3.09 8.87 0.59
N MET A 26 3.21 7.85 1.45
CA MET A 26 3.87 7.98 2.74
C MET A 26 5.35 8.35 2.60
N ALA A 27 6.06 7.79 1.62
CA ALA A 27 7.47 8.13 1.37
C ALA A 27 7.66 9.59 0.92
N LEU A 28 6.82 10.09 0.01
CA LEU A 28 6.85 11.48 -0.44
C LEU A 28 6.56 12.44 0.72
N ARG A 29 5.56 12.11 1.55
CA ARG A 29 5.20 12.89 2.74
C ARG A 29 6.27 12.84 3.83
N HIS A 30 6.90 11.69 4.05
CA HIS A 30 8.05 11.55 4.94
C HIS A 30 9.20 12.48 4.54
N LYS A 31 9.51 12.53 3.25
CA LYS A 31 10.53 13.43 2.68
C LYS A 31 10.09 14.90 2.65
N GLY A 32 8.85 15.23 3.06
CA GLY A 32 8.32 16.59 3.03
C GLY A 32 8.13 17.15 1.62
N LEU A 33 7.98 16.27 0.62
CA LEU A 33 7.90 16.66 -0.78
C LEU A 33 6.46 16.99 -1.20
N SER A 34 6.30 18.11 -1.90
CA SER A 34 5.04 18.46 -2.55
C SER A 34 4.87 17.69 -3.86
N PHE A 35 3.70 17.08 -4.05
CA PHE A 35 3.39 16.33 -5.28
C PHE A 35 1.91 16.50 -5.66
N SER A 36 1.61 16.23 -6.93
CA SER A 36 0.25 16.05 -7.43
C SER A 36 -0.03 14.57 -7.59
N GLU A 37 -1.09 14.06 -6.97
CA GLU A 37 -1.57 12.71 -7.22
C GLU A 37 -2.50 12.70 -8.45
N ARG A 38 -2.37 11.66 -9.28
CA ARG A 38 -3.21 11.37 -10.45
C ARG A 38 -3.73 9.94 -10.34
N PRO A 39 -4.86 9.73 -9.67
CA PRO A 39 -5.46 8.41 -9.57
C PRO A 39 -5.94 7.91 -10.94
N LEU A 40 -5.65 6.65 -11.24
CA LEU A 40 -6.03 5.97 -12.48
C LEU A 40 -6.93 4.78 -12.17
N ALA A 41 -7.80 4.43 -13.11
CA ALA A 41 -8.47 3.13 -13.11
C ALA A 41 -7.53 2.05 -13.70
N PHE A 42 -7.80 0.76 -13.43
CA PHE A 42 -6.92 -0.34 -13.84
C PHE A 42 -6.61 -0.34 -15.34
N THR A 43 -7.62 -0.16 -16.17
CA THR A 43 -7.51 -0.18 -17.63
C THR A 43 -6.82 1.05 -18.21
N ALA A 44 -6.69 2.14 -17.44
CA ALA A 44 -5.98 3.34 -17.84
C ALA A 44 -4.46 3.29 -17.55
N ILE A 45 -4.01 2.38 -16.69
CA ILE A 45 -2.58 2.28 -16.31
C ILE A 45 -1.67 2.04 -17.53
N PRO A 46 -1.94 1.06 -18.42
CA PRO A 46 -0.99 0.71 -19.49
C PRO A 46 -0.79 1.79 -20.56
N VAL A 47 -1.59 2.86 -20.54
CA VAL A 47 -1.46 3.99 -21.47
C VAL A 47 -0.88 5.25 -20.80
N ALA A 48 -0.76 5.26 -19.47
CA ALA A 48 -0.18 6.38 -18.73
C ALA A 48 1.30 6.54 -19.06
N GLU A 49 1.77 7.80 -19.10
CA GLU A 49 3.17 8.15 -19.44
C GLU A 49 3.67 7.40 -20.69
N SER A 50 2.87 7.41 -21.76
CA SER A 50 3.18 6.74 -23.03
C SER A 50 3.44 5.23 -22.89
N GLY A 51 2.78 4.58 -21.93
CA GLY A 51 2.90 3.15 -21.69
C GLY A 51 4.17 2.75 -20.95
N PHE A 52 4.73 3.66 -20.15
CA PHE A 52 5.96 3.44 -19.38
C PHE A 52 5.89 2.21 -18.46
N SER A 53 4.74 1.95 -17.83
CA SER A 53 4.55 0.81 -16.93
C SER A 53 3.14 0.23 -17.07
N LYS A 54 3.01 -1.07 -16.78
CA LYS A 54 1.72 -1.77 -16.70
C LYS A 54 1.12 -1.76 -15.29
N THR A 55 1.86 -1.23 -14.30
CA THR A 55 1.47 -1.16 -12.90
C THR A 55 1.77 0.22 -12.33
N VAL A 56 1.06 0.57 -11.25
CA VAL A 56 1.31 1.75 -10.41
C VAL A 56 1.84 1.32 -9.04
N PRO A 57 2.58 2.16 -8.31
CA PRO A 57 2.85 3.59 -8.56
C PRO A 57 3.80 3.85 -9.74
N ILE A 58 3.56 4.96 -10.43
CA ILE A 58 4.51 5.60 -11.34
C ILE A 58 4.78 7.01 -10.81
N LEU A 59 6.03 7.33 -10.56
CA LEU A 59 6.49 8.66 -10.17
C LEU A 59 7.08 9.37 -11.38
N ARG A 60 6.62 10.59 -11.64
CA ARG A 60 7.27 11.55 -12.54
C ARG A 60 7.86 12.68 -11.72
N ASP A 61 9.16 12.87 -11.82
CA ASP A 61 9.87 13.96 -11.17
C ASP A 61 10.67 14.74 -12.22
N GLY A 62 10.11 15.88 -12.64
CA GLY A 62 10.58 16.56 -13.85
C GLY A 62 10.45 15.66 -15.07
N ASP A 63 11.60 15.29 -15.65
CA ASP A 63 11.72 14.38 -16.80
C ASP A 63 12.00 12.92 -16.41
N ARG A 64 12.22 12.64 -15.12
CA ARG A 64 12.52 11.29 -14.62
C ARG A 64 11.22 10.53 -14.38
N LEU A 65 11.11 9.34 -14.96
CA LEU A 65 10.06 8.38 -14.64
C LEU A 65 10.63 7.20 -13.84
N VAL A 66 9.93 6.82 -12.76
CA VAL A 66 10.28 5.68 -11.92
C VAL A 66 9.00 4.91 -11.61
N SER A 67 9.00 3.60 -11.84
CA SER A 67 7.91 2.69 -11.45
C SER A 67 8.40 1.72 -10.38
N ASP A 68 7.49 1.02 -9.73
CA ASP A 68 7.71 0.17 -8.55
C ASP A 68 7.93 0.98 -7.27
N SER A 69 7.12 0.67 -6.24
CA SER A 69 7.12 1.43 -4.98
C SER A 69 8.46 1.41 -4.27
N PHE A 70 9.22 0.32 -4.35
CA PHE A 70 10.52 0.21 -3.69
C PHE A 70 11.59 0.96 -4.48
N GLN A 71 11.59 0.83 -5.82
CA GLN A 71 12.49 1.62 -6.67
C GLN A 71 12.23 3.12 -6.54
N ILE A 72 10.97 3.53 -6.39
CA ILE A 72 10.63 4.92 -6.07
C ILE A 72 11.21 5.33 -4.73
N ALA A 73 11.12 4.51 -3.68
CA ALA A 73 11.71 4.84 -2.38
C ALA A 73 13.24 4.99 -2.44
N LEU A 74 13.93 4.10 -3.18
CA LEU A 74 15.37 4.23 -3.44
C LEU A 74 15.71 5.53 -4.18
N TYR A 75 14.96 5.82 -5.24
CA TYR A 75 15.12 7.06 -5.99
C TYR A 75 14.93 8.30 -5.10
N LEU A 76 13.90 8.31 -4.25
CA LEU A 76 13.64 9.43 -3.34
C LEU A 76 14.72 9.56 -2.26
N GLU A 77 15.31 8.45 -1.82
CA GLU A 77 16.44 8.48 -0.89
C GLU A 77 17.67 9.15 -1.52
N ASP A 78 17.99 8.78 -2.77
CA ASP A 78 19.16 9.27 -3.49
C ASP A 78 18.98 10.70 -4.02
N ALA A 79 17.81 11.02 -4.57
CA ALA A 79 17.55 12.32 -5.22
C ALA A 79 17.30 13.45 -4.21
N TYR A 80 16.88 13.10 -2.99
CA TYR A 80 16.56 14.05 -1.92
C TYR A 80 17.30 13.68 -0.62
N PRO A 81 18.65 13.76 -0.59
CA PRO A 81 19.45 13.36 0.56
C PRO A 81 19.34 14.33 1.75
N ASP A 82 18.97 15.59 1.50
CA ASP A 82 18.78 16.61 2.54
C ASP A 82 17.43 16.47 3.28
N ALA A 83 16.52 15.65 2.75
CA ALA A 83 15.23 15.35 3.36
C ALA A 83 15.33 14.08 4.26
N PRO A 84 14.44 13.92 5.26
CA PRO A 84 14.49 12.80 6.20
C PRO A 84 14.62 11.43 5.49
N THR A 85 15.49 10.57 6.04
CA THR A 85 15.84 9.28 5.43
C THR A 85 14.67 8.29 5.47
N LEU A 86 14.41 7.62 4.36
CA LEU A 86 13.42 6.56 4.28
C LEU A 86 13.92 5.24 4.88
N PHE A 87 15.23 5.08 5.08
CA PHE A 87 15.83 3.80 5.42
C PHE A 87 16.71 3.82 6.67
N GLY A 88 17.16 4.97 7.15
CA GLY A 88 18.08 5.05 8.29
C GLY A 88 19.47 4.45 8.00
N GLY A 89 19.87 4.41 6.73
CA GLY A 89 21.15 3.84 6.27
C GLY A 89 21.01 2.46 5.58
N GLU A 90 22.14 1.93 5.11
CA GLU A 90 22.19 0.71 4.26
C GLU A 90 21.56 -0.52 4.92
N GLY A 91 21.76 -0.69 6.23
CA GLY A 91 21.19 -1.80 6.98
C GLY A 91 19.65 -1.76 7.02
N GLY A 92 19.06 -0.59 7.19
CA GLY A 92 17.61 -0.42 7.16
C GLY A 92 17.04 -0.56 5.76
N GLN A 93 17.78 -0.16 4.71
CA GLN A 93 17.42 -0.41 3.32
C GLN A 93 17.38 -1.91 3.00
N ALA A 94 18.40 -2.67 3.44
CA ALA A 94 18.41 -4.12 3.29
C ALA A 94 17.27 -4.78 4.07
N MET A 95 17.00 -4.32 5.30
CA MET A 95 15.89 -4.83 6.11
C MET A 95 14.51 -4.52 5.50
N ALA A 96 14.34 -3.37 4.85
CA ALA A 96 13.11 -3.02 4.16
C ALA A 96 12.76 -4.03 3.06
N ARG A 97 13.75 -4.64 2.38
CA ARG A 97 13.50 -5.74 1.43
C ARG A 97 12.95 -7.00 2.11
N PHE A 98 13.45 -7.33 3.28
CA PHE A 98 12.91 -8.45 4.06
C PHE A 98 11.48 -8.16 4.52
N VAL A 99 11.20 -6.95 4.99
CA VAL A 99 9.85 -6.52 5.39
C VAL A 99 8.90 -6.51 4.19
N GLU A 100 9.37 -6.10 3.01
CA GLU A 100 8.61 -6.22 1.76
C GLU A 100 8.27 -7.67 1.43
N ALA A 101 9.24 -8.57 1.51
CA ALA A 101 9.00 -10.00 1.28
C ALA A 101 8.00 -10.57 2.30
N TYR A 102 8.13 -10.23 3.59
CA TYR A 102 7.16 -10.61 4.63
C TYR A 102 5.75 -10.12 4.30
N SER A 103 5.62 -8.83 3.96
CA SER A 103 4.33 -8.23 3.61
C SER A 103 3.71 -8.92 2.39
N GLN A 104 4.48 -9.15 1.32
CA GLN A 104 3.99 -9.77 0.08
C GLN A 104 3.62 -11.25 0.23
N THR A 105 4.36 -12.00 1.04
CA THR A 105 4.20 -13.46 1.15
C THR A 105 3.27 -13.89 2.27
N THR A 106 3.09 -13.06 3.30
CA THR A 106 2.34 -13.42 4.51
C THR A 106 1.10 -12.56 4.69
N ILE A 107 1.20 -11.23 4.55
CA ILE A 107 0.09 -10.31 4.80
C ILE A 107 -0.82 -10.19 3.57
N HIS A 108 -0.26 -9.87 2.40
CA HIS A 108 -1.02 -9.63 1.18
C HIS A 108 -1.92 -10.81 0.77
N PRO A 109 -1.52 -12.10 0.90
CA PRO A 109 -2.41 -13.20 0.55
C PRO A 109 -3.65 -13.28 1.44
N VAL A 110 -3.52 -12.95 2.73
CA VAL A 110 -4.67 -12.91 3.65
C VAL A 110 -5.55 -11.71 3.32
N VAL A 111 -4.97 -10.51 3.21
CA VAL A 111 -5.70 -9.28 2.84
C VAL A 111 -6.44 -9.43 1.51
N THR A 112 -5.80 -10.05 0.52
CA THR A 112 -6.42 -10.30 -0.80
C THR A 112 -7.68 -11.14 -0.65
N ARG A 113 -7.64 -12.25 0.11
CA ARG A 113 -8.83 -13.09 0.32
C ARG A 113 -9.97 -12.35 1.03
N ILE A 114 -9.64 -11.39 1.91
CA ILE A 114 -10.66 -10.60 2.62
C ILE A 114 -11.28 -9.55 1.69
N ALA A 115 -10.46 -8.86 0.89
CA ALA A 115 -10.83 -7.65 0.16
C ALA A 115 -11.22 -7.87 -1.31
N LEU A 116 -10.91 -9.03 -1.90
CA LEU A 116 -10.99 -9.24 -3.36
C LEU A 116 -12.34 -8.84 -3.97
N LYS A 117 -13.44 -9.30 -3.37
CA LYS A 117 -14.79 -9.00 -3.84
C LYS A 117 -15.16 -7.52 -3.64
N ASN A 118 -14.80 -6.96 -2.47
CA ASN A 118 -15.00 -5.53 -2.20
C ASN A 118 -14.26 -4.64 -3.20
N ILE A 119 -13.03 -5.02 -3.58
CA ILE A 119 -12.26 -4.30 -4.60
C ILE A 119 -12.99 -4.35 -5.92
N HIS A 120 -13.43 -5.53 -6.38
CA HIS A 120 -14.22 -5.65 -7.61
C HIS A 120 -15.45 -4.72 -7.55
N ASP A 121 -16.23 -4.77 -6.48
CA ASP A 121 -17.50 -4.06 -6.39
C ASP A 121 -17.35 -2.53 -6.37
N MET A 122 -16.19 -2.01 -5.95
CA MET A 122 -15.92 -0.56 -5.97
C MET A 122 -15.35 -0.04 -7.31
N LEU A 123 -15.11 -0.90 -8.30
CA LEU A 123 -14.61 -0.48 -9.62
C LEU A 123 -15.73 0.00 -10.55
N ALA A 124 -15.36 0.81 -11.54
CA ALA A 124 -16.25 1.13 -12.66
C ALA A 124 -16.50 -0.13 -13.54
N PRO A 125 -17.62 -0.21 -14.30
CA PRO A 125 -18.00 -1.44 -15.01
C PRO A 125 -16.94 -2.03 -15.95
N VAL A 126 -16.16 -1.18 -16.64
CA VAL A 126 -15.06 -1.62 -17.53
C VAL A 126 -13.96 -2.30 -16.73
N ASP A 127 -13.59 -1.73 -15.58
CA ASP A 127 -12.56 -2.27 -14.71
C ASP A 127 -13.07 -3.46 -13.88
N GLN A 128 -14.37 -3.57 -13.59
CA GLN A 128 -14.97 -4.78 -13.01
C GLN A 128 -14.76 -5.99 -13.92
N ALA A 129 -15.10 -5.85 -15.20
CA ALA A 129 -14.93 -6.91 -16.19
C ALA A 129 -13.45 -7.31 -16.32
N TYR A 130 -12.56 -6.32 -16.49
CA TYR A 130 -11.11 -6.56 -16.55
C TYR A 130 -10.58 -7.22 -15.27
N PHE A 131 -10.99 -6.73 -14.09
CA PHE A 131 -10.52 -7.25 -12.81
C PHE A 131 -10.98 -8.69 -12.60
N ARG A 132 -12.26 -9.00 -12.84
CA ARG A 132 -12.77 -10.37 -12.74
C ARG A 132 -11.98 -11.32 -13.63
N GLU A 133 -11.88 -11.02 -14.92
CA GLU A 133 -11.17 -11.88 -15.89
C GLU A 133 -9.72 -12.15 -15.44
N THR A 134 -8.99 -11.09 -15.08
CA THR A 134 -7.58 -11.20 -14.72
C THR A 134 -7.34 -11.88 -13.37
N ARG A 135 -8.20 -11.63 -12.37
CA ARG A 135 -8.01 -12.16 -11.01
C ARG A 135 -8.46 -13.60 -10.91
N GLU A 136 -9.57 -13.97 -11.54
CA GLU A 136 -10.02 -15.36 -11.56
C GLU A 136 -9.02 -16.25 -12.30
N LYS A 137 -8.45 -15.77 -13.42
CA LYS A 137 -7.36 -16.46 -14.12
C LYS A 137 -6.11 -16.63 -13.25
N PHE A 138 -5.72 -15.60 -12.49
CA PHE A 138 -4.57 -15.66 -11.61
C PHE A 138 -4.78 -16.60 -10.41
N LEU A 139 -5.99 -16.61 -9.84
CA LEU A 139 -6.34 -17.37 -8.65
C LEU A 139 -6.77 -18.81 -8.95
N GLY A 140 -7.19 -19.10 -10.19
CA GLY A 140 -7.79 -20.38 -10.58
C GLY A 140 -9.14 -20.64 -9.89
N LYS A 141 -9.83 -19.59 -9.44
CA LYS A 141 -11.09 -19.62 -8.70
C LYS A 141 -11.94 -18.41 -9.07
N THR A 142 -13.26 -18.53 -8.96
CA THR A 142 -14.14 -17.36 -9.12
C THR A 142 -14.01 -16.41 -7.93
N LEU A 143 -14.42 -15.15 -8.11
CA LEU A 143 -14.44 -14.19 -7.00
C LEU A 143 -15.35 -14.66 -5.86
N GLU A 144 -16.48 -15.27 -6.20
CA GLU A 144 -17.47 -15.81 -5.27
C GLU A 144 -16.91 -16.99 -4.46
N GLU A 145 -16.14 -17.89 -5.09
CA GLU A 145 -15.47 -18.99 -4.39
C GLU A 145 -14.45 -18.46 -3.37
N VAL A 146 -13.72 -17.40 -3.70
CA VAL A 146 -12.78 -16.77 -2.76
C VAL A 146 -13.52 -16.08 -1.62
N GLU A 147 -14.64 -15.42 -1.91
CA GLU A 147 -15.49 -14.76 -0.91
C GLU A 147 -16.00 -15.72 0.16
N THR A 148 -16.28 -16.99 -0.18
CA THR A 148 -16.68 -18.00 0.83
C THR A 148 -15.62 -18.22 1.92
N ALA A 149 -14.35 -17.94 1.63
CA ALA A 149 -13.24 -18.08 2.58
C ALA A 149 -12.94 -16.78 3.35
N ARG A 150 -13.73 -15.71 3.16
CA ARG A 150 -13.49 -14.38 3.74
C ARG A 150 -13.43 -14.40 5.27
N GLU A 151 -14.41 -15.00 5.94
CA GLU A 151 -14.45 -15.04 7.41
C GLU A 151 -13.29 -15.84 8.01
N THR A 152 -12.90 -16.93 7.35
CA THR A 152 -11.69 -17.67 7.71
C THR A 152 -10.43 -16.83 7.48
N ALA A 153 -10.36 -16.06 6.38
CA ALA A 153 -9.24 -15.17 6.14
C ALA A 153 -9.15 -14.08 7.22
N ILE A 154 -10.27 -13.50 7.64
CA ILE A 154 -10.35 -12.54 8.76
C ILE A 154 -9.79 -13.18 10.04
N SER A 155 -10.21 -14.40 10.38
CA SER A 155 -9.72 -15.06 11.60
C SER A 155 -8.23 -15.43 11.55
N THR A 156 -7.64 -15.57 10.36
CA THR A 156 -6.18 -15.82 10.19
C THR A 156 -5.32 -14.56 10.09
N LEU A 157 -5.91 -13.37 9.90
CA LEU A 157 -5.16 -12.11 9.81
C LEU A 157 -4.29 -11.83 11.06
N PRO A 158 -4.75 -12.10 12.30
CA PRO A 158 -3.91 -11.91 13.49
C PRO A 158 -2.60 -12.72 13.46
N ASP A 159 -2.62 -13.94 12.90
CA ASP A 159 -1.44 -14.81 12.80
C ASP A 159 -0.42 -14.26 11.81
N ALA A 160 -0.90 -13.75 10.66
CA ALA A 160 -0.05 -13.09 9.67
C ALA A 160 0.70 -11.88 10.26
N LEU A 161 0.12 -11.22 11.26
CA LEU A 161 0.66 -10.03 11.93
C LEU A 161 1.44 -10.34 13.21
N LYS A 162 1.62 -11.62 13.56
CA LYS A 162 2.33 -12.05 14.77
C LYS A 162 3.77 -11.50 14.88
N PRO A 163 4.59 -11.47 13.82
CA PRO A 163 5.93 -10.87 13.88
C PRO A 163 5.88 -9.38 14.25
N LEU A 164 5.00 -8.61 13.61
CA LEU A 164 4.81 -7.19 13.89
C LEU A 164 4.36 -6.98 15.35
N ARG A 165 3.36 -7.73 15.80
CA ARG A 165 2.85 -7.66 17.18
C ARG A 165 3.92 -8.00 18.23
N HIS A 166 4.81 -8.93 17.92
CA HIS A 166 5.93 -9.25 18.80
C HIS A 166 6.93 -8.10 18.87
N MET A 167 7.29 -7.53 17.73
CA MET A 167 8.23 -6.40 17.64
C MET A 167 7.71 -5.15 18.37
N LEU A 168 6.41 -4.86 18.27
CA LEU A 168 5.76 -3.70 18.91
C LEU A 168 5.81 -3.72 20.46
N LYS A 169 6.24 -4.82 21.07
CA LYS A 169 6.53 -4.87 22.51
C LYS A 169 7.80 -4.10 22.90
N THR A 170 8.67 -3.84 21.94
CA THR A 170 10.00 -3.26 22.17
C THR A 170 10.11 -1.84 21.61
N GLN A 171 9.43 -1.53 20.51
CA GLN A 171 9.56 -0.25 19.82
C GLN A 171 8.23 0.17 19.15
N PRO A 172 7.98 1.49 18.96
CA PRO A 172 6.69 1.99 18.47
C PRO A 172 6.47 1.85 16.96
N PHE A 173 7.53 1.74 16.17
CA PHE A 173 7.50 1.60 14.70
C PHE A 173 8.49 0.51 14.25
N ILE A 174 8.34 -0.02 13.04
CA ILE A 174 9.32 -0.94 12.44
C ILE A 174 10.68 -0.23 12.28
N GLY A 175 10.67 1.08 12.00
CA GLY A 175 11.85 1.93 11.96
C GLY A 175 12.51 2.26 13.30
N GLY A 176 11.98 1.77 14.42
CA GLY A 176 12.48 2.08 15.77
C GLY A 176 11.62 3.15 16.44
N ASP A 177 12.22 4.27 16.83
CA ASP A 177 11.54 5.39 17.50
C ASP A 177 10.60 6.16 16.55
N GLY A 178 10.85 6.10 15.24
CA GLY A 178 10.06 6.75 14.21
C GLY A 178 9.82 5.85 12.99
N PRO A 179 8.87 6.22 12.12
CA PRO A 179 8.54 5.42 10.94
C PRO A 179 9.64 5.51 9.89
N LEU A 180 9.93 4.38 9.26
CA LEU A 180 10.75 4.29 8.04
C LEU A 180 9.92 3.64 6.91
N PHE A 181 10.52 3.45 5.74
CA PHE A 181 9.84 2.82 4.59
C PHE A 181 9.30 1.42 4.91
N SER A 182 9.94 0.71 5.83
CA SER A 182 9.45 -0.57 6.37
C SER A 182 8.07 -0.46 7.00
N ASP A 183 7.77 0.61 7.74
CA ASP A 183 6.43 0.88 8.27
C ASP A 183 5.45 1.08 7.13
N TYR A 184 5.82 1.89 6.14
CA TYR A 184 4.97 2.20 4.99
C TYR A 184 4.63 0.97 4.14
N ILE A 185 5.55 0.00 4.06
CA ILE A 185 5.33 -1.28 3.39
C ILE A 185 4.18 -2.07 4.02
N VAL A 186 4.16 -2.19 5.35
CA VAL A 186 3.12 -2.95 6.06
C VAL A 186 1.84 -2.12 6.17
N PHE A 187 1.98 -0.81 6.40
CA PHE A 187 0.89 0.14 6.46
C PHE A 187 0.08 0.14 5.16
N GLY A 188 0.75 0.15 4.01
CA GLY A 188 0.08 0.10 2.71
C GLY A 188 -0.87 -1.10 2.57
N ALA A 189 -0.48 -2.28 3.09
CA ALA A 189 -1.34 -3.46 3.04
C ALA A 189 -2.59 -3.32 3.93
N LEU A 190 -2.45 -2.75 5.14
CA LEU A 190 -3.58 -2.54 6.05
C LEU A 190 -4.45 -1.35 5.64
N GLN A 191 -3.87 -0.31 5.05
CA GLN A 191 -4.63 0.83 4.50
C GLN A 191 -5.45 0.40 3.30
N TRP A 192 -4.91 -0.47 2.45
CA TRP A 192 -5.67 -1.09 1.37
C TRP A 192 -6.85 -1.90 1.91
N LEU A 193 -6.65 -2.72 2.94
CA LEU A 193 -7.73 -3.44 3.62
C LEU A 193 -8.78 -2.47 4.15
N ARG A 194 -8.38 -1.44 4.92
CA ARG A 194 -9.27 -0.43 5.50
C ARG A 194 -10.12 0.28 4.45
N ILE A 195 -9.53 0.77 3.35
CA ILE A 195 -10.28 1.52 2.33
C ILE A 195 -11.26 0.60 1.59
N THR A 196 -10.87 -0.65 1.34
CA THR A 196 -11.68 -1.57 0.54
C THR A 196 -12.81 -2.20 1.36
N THR A 197 -12.61 -2.49 2.64
CA THR A 197 -13.58 -3.19 3.48
C THR A 197 -14.20 -2.33 4.59
N GLY A 198 -13.67 -1.12 4.80
CA GLY A 198 -14.08 -0.21 5.89
C GLY A 198 -13.44 -0.52 7.25
N SER A 199 -12.57 -1.52 7.36
CA SER A 199 -11.96 -1.94 8.64
C SER A 199 -10.63 -2.67 8.42
N VAL A 200 -9.74 -2.68 9.42
CA VAL A 200 -8.55 -3.57 9.43
C VAL A 200 -8.84 -4.94 10.06
N HIS A 201 -10.06 -5.19 10.51
CA HIS A 201 -10.50 -6.46 11.11
C HIS A 201 -9.66 -6.93 12.30
N LEU A 202 -9.20 -5.98 13.12
CA LEU A 202 -8.48 -6.24 14.38
C LEU A 202 -9.31 -5.74 15.58
N ALA A 203 -9.12 -6.40 16.73
CA ALA A 203 -9.70 -5.98 18.00
C ALA A 203 -9.20 -4.58 18.40
N ASP A 204 -10.01 -3.85 19.18
CA ASP A 204 -9.69 -2.48 19.61
C ASP A 204 -8.42 -2.38 20.46
N ASP A 205 -8.09 -3.44 21.19
CA ASP A 205 -6.91 -3.56 22.06
C ASP A 205 -5.70 -4.21 21.37
N ASP A 206 -5.77 -4.50 20.07
CA ASP A 206 -4.64 -5.09 19.33
C ASP A 206 -3.51 -4.06 19.15
N PRO A 207 -2.26 -4.34 19.59
CA PRO A 207 -1.14 -3.41 19.41
C PRO A 207 -0.86 -3.05 17.95
N VAL A 208 -1.19 -3.94 17.00
CA VAL A 208 -1.04 -3.65 15.56
C VAL A 208 -2.07 -2.63 15.11
N LYS A 209 -3.29 -2.65 15.67
CA LYS A 209 -4.29 -1.62 15.41
C LYS A 209 -3.81 -0.28 15.92
N ASP A 210 -3.31 -0.22 17.15
CA ASP A 210 -2.71 1.00 17.72
C ASP A 210 -1.53 1.54 16.89
N TRP A 211 -0.61 0.68 16.45
CA TRP A 211 0.45 1.06 15.49
C TRP A 211 -0.12 1.60 14.17
N PHE A 212 -1.16 0.95 13.63
CA PHE A 212 -1.80 1.39 12.39
C PHE A 212 -2.48 2.76 12.55
N GLU A 213 -3.14 3.02 13.68
CA GLU A 213 -3.71 4.33 14.03
C GLU A 213 -2.61 5.41 14.12
N ARG A 214 -1.46 5.11 14.75
CA ARG A 214 -0.31 6.03 14.73
C ARG A 214 0.16 6.33 13.32
N CYS A 215 0.25 5.32 12.45
CA CYS A 215 0.62 5.51 11.04
C CYS A 215 -0.40 6.37 10.29
N LEU A 216 -1.69 6.23 10.58
CA LEU A 216 -2.75 7.06 10.02
C LEU A 216 -2.63 8.53 10.43
N ASP A 217 -2.08 8.83 11.60
CA ASP A 217 -1.85 10.20 12.11
C ASP A 217 -0.59 10.87 11.58
N LEU A 218 0.29 10.12 10.91
CA LEU A 218 1.49 10.70 10.32
C LEU A 218 1.13 11.71 9.22
N HIS A 219 2.04 12.66 9.02
CA HIS A 219 2.03 13.59 7.89
C HIS A 219 0.71 14.38 7.72
N GLY A 220 0.14 14.87 8.82
CA GLY A 220 -1.10 15.66 8.79
C GLY A 220 -2.36 14.83 8.64
N SER A 221 -2.29 13.53 8.96
CA SER A 221 -3.41 12.59 8.95
C SER A 221 -4.09 12.42 7.59
N GLU A 222 -3.39 12.70 6.47
CA GLU A 222 -3.95 12.59 5.12
C GLU A 222 -4.50 11.18 4.83
N ALA A 223 -3.85 10.15 5.36
CA ALA A 223 -4.32 8.78 5.18
C ALA A 223 -5.65 8.48 5.87
N ARG A 224 -6.03 9.23 6.92
CA ARG A 224 -7.36 9.12 7.55
C ARG A 224 -8.47 9.64 6.65
N ALA A 225 -8.19 10.71 5.91
CA ALA A 225 -9.16 11.40 5.07
C ALA A 225 -9.69 10.52 3.92
N VAL A 226 -8.91 9.51 3.53
CA VAL A 226 -9.33 8.48 2.58
C VAL A 226 -9.92 7.31 3.38
N ALA A 227 -11.26 7.20 3.40
CA ALA A 227 -12.00 6.12 4.05
C ALA A 227 -12.94 5.45 3.05
#